data_AF-A0A7X3QHL3-F1
#
_entry.id   AF-A0A7X3QHL3-F1
#
_cell.length_a   1.000
_cell.length_b   1.000
_cell.length_c   1.000
_cell.angle_alpha   90.00
_cell.angle_beta   90.00
_cell.angle_gamma   90.00
#
_symmetry.space_group_name_H-M   'P 1'
#
loop_
_entity.id
_entity.type
_entity.pdbx_description
1 polymer ?
#
loop_
_entity_poly.entity_id
_entity_poly.type
_entity_poly.pdbx_seq_one_letter_code
_entity_poly.pdbx_strand_id
1 'polypeptide(L)'
;MAGTLVILPAGVAPPPLPQGVEVRPCATSGEVAHALRQARGNVVLCVDGLPDLEVIAGAVRTVEAAVILVETDAWDGETHSPVSAACSGVIAGFGIAGVSAAVALLLDA
;
A
#
# COMPACT_ATOMS: atom_id res chain seq x y z
N MET A 1 -15.76 10.64 -7.91
CA MET A 1 -14.36 10.21 -8.06
C MET A 1 -14.08 9.21 -6.97
N ALA A 2 -13.58 8.03 -7.31
CA ALA A 2 -13.14 7.08 -6.30
C ALA A 2 -11.92 7.67 -5.57
N GLY A 3 -11.95 7.74 -4.25
CA GLY A 3 -10.84 8.29 -3.45
C GLY A 3 -9.63 7.36 -3.44
N THR A 4 -8.44 7.91 -3.18
CA THR A 4 -7.22 7.11 -2.95
C THR A 4 -7.09 6.79 -1.46
N LEU A 5 -6.91 5.51 -1.15
CA LEU A 5 -6.66 5.02 0.20
C LEU A 5 -5.18 4.72 0.39
N VAL A 6 -4.57 5.24 1.43
CA VAL A 6 -3.19 4.95 1.83
C VAL A 6 -3.22 4.11 3.10
N ILE A 7 -2.71 2.88 3.03
CA ILE A 7 -2.57 1.97 4.17
C ILE A 7 -1.11 1.99 4.62
N LEU A 8 -0.86 2.27 5.90
CA LEU A 8 0.47 2.35 6.50
C LEU A 8 0.57 1.49 7.76
N PRO A 9 1.78 1.05 8.17
CA PRO A 9 1.97 0.42 9.47
C PRO A 9 1.62 1.40 10.60
N ALA A 10 0.96 0.90 11.64
CA ALA A 10 0.61 1.71 12.81
C ALA A 10 1.88 2.27 13.49
N GLY A 11 1.88 3.56 13.78
CA GLY A 11 3.03 4.27 14.38
C GLY A 11 3.98 4.91 13.36
N VAL A 12 3.81 4.64 12.06
CA VAL A 12 4.51 5.37 11.00
C VAL A 12 3.75 6.67 10.71
N ALA A 13 4.44 7.80 10.80
CA ALA A 13 3.87 9.08 10.44
C ALA A 13 3.65 9.12 8.90
N PRO A 14 2.46 9.48 8.42
CA PRO A 14 2.23 9.62 6.99
C PRO A 14 3.11 10.74 6.43
N PRO A 15 3.61 10.61 5.20
CA PRO A 15 4.31 11.70 4.55
C PRO A 15 3.30 12.81 4.17
N PRO A 16 3.76 13.97 3.68
CA PRO A 16 2.85 14.97 3.13
C PRO A 16 2.03 14.39 1.98
N LEU A 17 0.70 14.47 2.10
CA LEU A 17 -0.26 13.94 1.13
C LEU A 17 -1.24 15.02 0.67
N PRO A 18 -1.72 14.98 -0.59
CA PRO A 18 -2.76 15.87 -1.09
C PRO A 18 -4.07 15.77 -0.30
N GLN A 19 -4.90 16.82 -0.38
CA GLN A 19 -6.25 16.78 0.19
C GLN A 19 -7.12 15.73 -0.51
N GLY A 20 -7.99 15.05 0.25
CA GLY A 20 -8.90 14.03 -0.27
C GLY A 20 -8.32 12.61 -0.31
N VAL A 21 -7.05 12.43 0.10
CA VAL A 21 -6.45 11.11 0.32
C VAL A 21 -6.83 10.62 1.72
N GLU A 22 -7.40 9.42 1.80
CA GLU A 22 -7.68 8.77 3.07
C GLU A 22 -6.44 8.03 3.56
N VAL A 23 -6.04 8.24 4.81
CA VAL A 23 -4.92 7.51 5.43
C VAL A 23 -5.47 6.56 6.49
N ARG A 24 -5.08 5.30 6.42
CA ARG A 24 -5.47 4.23 7.34
C ARG A 24 -4.23 3.56 7.95
N PRO A 25 -3.90 3.89 9.22
CA PRO A 25 -2.90 3.14 9.97
C PRO A 25 -3.44 1.75 10.32
N CYS A 26 -2.63 0.72 10.10
CA CYS A 26 -2.94 -0.68 10.41
C CYS A 26 -1.79 -1.33 11.19
N ALA A 27 -2.10 -1.95 12.32
CA ALA A 27 -1.13 -2.65 13.17
C ALA A 27 -0.99 -4.14 12.81
N THR A 28 -1.95 -4.70 12.06
CA THR A 28 -1.98 -6.13 11.75
C THR A 28 -2.35 -6.41 10.30
N SER A 29 -1.92 -7.57 9.79
CA SER A 29 -2.25 -8.06 8.45
C SER A 29 -3.75 -8.25 8.25
N GLY A 30 -4.48 -8.57 9.33
CA GLY A 30 -5.94 -8.66 9.33
C GLY A 30 -6.63 -7.30 9.13
N GLU A 31 -6.12 -6.25 9.77
CA GLU A 31 -6.61 -4.88 9.57
C GLU A 31 -6.34 -4.38 8.14
N VAL A 32 -5.16 -4.66 7.61
CA VAL A 32 -4.82 -4.36 6.21
C VAL A 32 -5.79 -5.07 5.26
N ALA A 33 -5.99 -6.37 5.44
CA ALA A 33 -6.91 -7.15 4.61
C ALA A 33 -8.35 -6.67 4.74
N HIS A 34 -8.77 -6.18 5.91
CA HIS A 34 -10.09 -5.58 6.10
C HIS A 34 -10.22 -4.25 5.35
N ALA A 35 -9.22 -3.36 5.47
CA ALA A 35 -9.19 -2.06 4.79
C ALA A 35 -9.20 -2.23 3.26
N LEU A 36 -8.40 -3.17 2.72
CA LEU A 36 -8.38 -3.49 1.29
C LEU A 36 -9.76 -3.91 0.76
N ARG A 37 -10.49 -4.76 1.49
CA ARG A 37 -11.84 -5.19 1.09
C ARG A 37 -12.88 -4.06 1.11
N GLN A 38 -12.61 -3.00 1.86
CA GLN A 38 -13.47 -1.81 1.94
C GLN A 38 -13.05 -0.71 0.96
N ALA A 39 -11.89 -0.83 0.33
CA ALA A 39 -11.37 0.16 -0.60
C ALA A 39 -12.34 0.35 -1.77
N ARG A 40 -12.64 1.62 -2.07
CA ARG A 40 -13.56 2.01 -3.16
C ARG A 40 -12.83 2.60 -4.37
N GLY A 41 -11.50 2.67 -4.32
CA GLY A 41 -10.65 3.30 -5.33
C GLY A 41 -9.21 2.82 -5.22
N ASN A 42 -8.29 3.57 -5.82
CA ASN A 42 -6.88 3.21 -5.86
C ASN A 42 -6.30 3.13 -4.44
N VAL A 43 -5.31 2.24 -4.26
CA VAL A 43 -4.68 1.98 -2.97
C VAL A 43 -3.17 2.15 -3.07
N VAL A 44 -2.61 2.84 -2.09
CA VAL A 44 -1.17 2.79 -1.79
C VAL A 44 -0.99 1.99 -0.52
N LEU A 45 -0.18 0.95 -0.59
CA LEU A 45 -0.03 -0.05 0.46
C LEU A 45 1.41 -0.05 0.97
N CYS A 46 1.62 0.24 2.24
CA CYS A 46 2.90 0.05 2.94
C CYS A 46 2.65 -0.92 4.09
N VAL A 47 3.31 -2.08 4.09
CA VAL A 47 3.06 -3.19 5.03
C VAL A 47 4.33 -3.69 5.70
N ASP A 48 5.34 -2.82 5.78
CA ASP A 48 6.64 -3.15 6.34
C ASP A 48 6.52 -3.65 7.78
N GLY A 49 7.21 -4.76 8.05
CA GLY A 49 7.21 -5.42 9.36
C GLY A 49 5.93 -6.19 9.69
N LEU A 50 4.91 -6.22 8.84
CA LEU A 50 3.72 -7.03 9.07
C LEU A 50 3.94 -8.50 8.68
N PRO A 51 3.45 -9.45 9.49
CA PRO A 51 3.52 -10.88 9.16
C PRO A 51 2.47 -11.27 8.11
N ASP A 52 2.35 -12.57 7.80
CA ASP A 52 1.22 -13.14 7.05
C ASP A 52 0.93 -12.47 5.69
N LEU A 53 1.99 -12.26 4.90
CA LEU A 53 1.93 -11.57 3.61
C LEU A 53 0.96 -12.22 2.60
N GLU A 54 0.72 -13.53 2.68
CA GLU A 54 -0.26 -14.21 1.83
C GLU A 54 -1.72 -13.77 2.09
N VAL A 55 -2.06 -13.43 3.33
CA VAL A 55 -3.39 -12.93 3.68
C VAL A 55 -3.61 -11.55 3.04
N ILE A 56 -2.58 -10.70 3.09
CA ILE A 56 -2.59 -9.38 2.47
C ILE A 56 -2.68 -9.53 0.95
N ALA A 57 -1.83 -10.36 0.34
CA ALA A 57 -1.84 -10.62 -1.09
C ALA A 57 -3.20 -11.15 -1.58
N GLY A 58 -3.82 -12.06 -0.81
CA GLY A 58 -5.18 -12.53 -1.07
C GLY A 58 -6.22 -11.40 -1.07
N ALA A 59 -6.11 -10.44 -0.16
CA ALA A 59 -7.00 -9.28 -0.12
C ALA A 59 -6.74 -8.29 -1.27
N VAL A 60 -5.47 -8.04 -1.62
CA VAL A 60 -5.09 -7.18 -2.77
C VAL A 60 -5.72 -7.70 -4.06
N ARG A 61 -5.71 -9.02 -4.29
CA ARG A 61 -6.32 -9.65 -5.47
C ARG A 61 -7.84 -9.44 -5.59
N THR A 62 -8.50 -9.00 -4.53
CA THR A 62 -9.95 -8.68 -4.55
C THR A 62 -10.25 -7.20 -4.84
N VAL A 63 -9.22 -6.35 -4.89
CA VAL A 63 -9.36 -4.93 -5.19
C VAL A 63 -9.47 -4.74 -6.71
N GLU A 64 -10.54 -4.11 -7.16
CA GLU A 64 -10.78 -3.87 -8.60
C GLU A 64 -9.97 -2.68 -9.16
N ALA A 65 -9.48 -1.80 -8.28
CA ALA A 65 -8.69 -0.62 -8.62
C ALA A 65 -7.18 -0.88 -8.52
N ALA A 66 -6.36 0.10 -8.93
CA ALA A 66 -4.92 -0.03 -8.88
C ALA A 66 -4.41 -0.09 -7.43
N VAL A 67 -3.50 -1.02 -7.14
CA VAL A 67 -2.81 -1.13 -5.85
C VAL A 67 -1.31 -0.99 -6.07
N ILE A 68 -0.68 0.02 -5.46
CA ILE A 68 0.77 0.19 -5.49
C ILE A 68 1.34 -0.18 -4.13
N LEU A 69 2.23 -1.18 -4.11
CA LEU A 69 3.01 -1.51 -2.93
C LEU A 69 4.16 -0.51 -2.78
N VAL A 70 4.40 -0.06 -1.55
CA VAL A 70 5.57 0.71 -1.15
C VAL A 70 6.31 -0.06 -0.08
N GLU A 71 7.55 -0.46 -0.40
CA GLU A 71 8.50 -1.03 0.55
C GLU A 71 9.49 0.08 0.93
N THR A 72 9.62 0.40 2.22
CA THR A 72 10.49 1.53 2.62
C THR A 72 11.97 1.20 2.46
N ASP A 73 12.33 -0.06 2.65
CA ASP A 73 13.68 -0.58 2.44
C ASP A 73 13.96 -0.88 0.97
N ALA A 74 15.25 -0.93 0.62
CA ALA A 74 15.68 -1.27 -0.73
C ALA A 74 15.41 -2.74 -1.03
N TRP A 75 14.87 -3.02 -2.22
CA TRP A 75 14.71 -4.40 -2.68
C TRP A 75 16.08 -5.01 -3.01
N ASP A 76 16.29 -6.24 -2.56
CA ASP A 76 17.53 -6.99 -2.77
C ASP A 76 17.65 -7.60 -4.18
N GLY A 77 16.57 -7.59 -4.97
CA GLY A 77 16.51 -8.15 -6.31
C GLY A 77 16.29 -9.66 -6.37
N GLU A 78 16.18 -10.33 -5.22
CA GLU A 78 16.12 -11.79 -5.12
C GLU A 78 14.89 -12.27 -4.33
N THR A 79 14.52 -11.55 -3.28
CA THR A 79 13.43 -11.94 -2.39
C THR A 79 12.09 -11.84 -3.09
N HIS A 80 11.37 -12.96 -3.08
CA HIS A 80 10.00 -13.04 -3.59
C HIS A 80 8.99 -12.54 -2.54
N SER A 81 8.13 -11.61 -2.94
CA SER A 81 7.03 -11.09 -2.11
C SER A 81 5.67 -11.37 -2.77
N PRO A 82 4.77 -12.13 -2.11
CA PRO A 82 3.43 -12.40 -2.66
C PRO A 82 2.56 -11.15 -2.73
N VAL A 83 2.83 -10.14 -1.89
CA VAL A 83 2.14 -8.85 -1.94
C VAL A 83 2.60 -8.06 -3.16
N SER A 84 3.92 -8.00 -3.42
CA SER A 84 4.46 -7.38 -4.63
C SER A 84 3.87 -8.00 -5.88
N ALA A 85 3.80 -9.34 -5.94
CA ALA A 85 3.22 -10.06 -7.06
C ALA A 85 1.70 -9.84 -7.23
N ALA A 86 0.98 -9.47 -6.18
CA ALA A 86 -0.45 -9.19 -6.23
C ALA A 86 -0.77 -7.74 -6.63
N CYS A 87 0.16 -6.81 -6.44
CA CYS A 87 -0.03 -5.39 -6.69
C CYS A 87 0.13 -5.03 -8.17
N SER A 88 -0.45 -3.89 -8.56
CA SER A 88 -0.31 -3.32 -9.91
C SER A 88 1.07 -2.73 -10.17
N GLY A 89 1.79 -2.37 -9.11
CA GLY A 89 3.16 -1.84 -9.17
C GLY A 89 3.82 -1.81 -7.79
N VAL A 90 5.13 -1.61 -7.78
CA VAL A 90 5.95 -1.56 -6.57
C VAL A 90 6.89 -0.36 -6.63
N ILE A 91 7.05 0.34 -5.51
CA ILE A 91 8.07 1.36 -5.27
C ILE A 91 8.87 0.92 -4.04
N ALA A 92 10.19 0.73 -4.18
CA ALA A 92 11.04 0.24 -3.09
C ALA A 92 12.27 1.15 -2.87
N GLY A 93 12.74 1.25 -1.64
CA GLY A 93 14.02 1.89 -1.29
C GLY A 93 14.02 3.41 -1.13
N PHE A 94 12.85 4.04 -1.14
CA PHE A 94 12.72 5.50 -0.98
C PHE A 94 12.23 5.92 0.42
N GLY A 95 12.24 4.99 1.37
CA GLY A 95 11.62 5.22 2.67
C GLY A 95 10.13 5.56 2.54
N ILE A 96 9.61 6.27 3.54
CA ILE A 96 8.20 6.65 3.56
C ILE A 96 7.81 7.63 2.43
N ALA A 97 8.78 8.31 1.81
CA ALA A 97 8.54 9.22 0.69
C ALA A 97 8.01 8.50 -0.57
N GLY A 98 8.26 7.18 -0.70
CA GLY A 98 7.68 6.37 -1.76
C GLY A 98 6.15 6.38 -1.78
N VAL A 99 5.50 6.58 -0.62
CA VAL A 99 4.05 6.70 -0.50
C VAL A 99 3.53 7.96 -1.18
N SER A 100 4.18 9.11 -1.00
CA SER A 100 3.79 10.35 -1.69
C SER A 100 3.94 10.22 -3.20
N ALA A 101 5.00 9.55 -3.68
CA ALA A 101 5.21 9.29 -5.10
C ALA A 101 4.13 8.37 -5.69
N ALA A 102 3.78 7.28 -4.98
CA ALA A 102 2.70 6.39 -5.38
C ALA A 102 1.35 7.11 -5.46
N VAL A 103 1.04 7.97 -4.48
CA VAL A 103 -0.19 8.77 -4.50
C VAL A 103 -0.21 9.74 -5.68
N ALA A 104 0.90 10.43 -5.96
CA ALA A 104 0.99 11.31 -7.12
C ALA A 104 0.71 10.57 -8.43
N LEU A 105 1.34 9.39 -8.61
CA LEU A 105 1.12 8.54 -9.79
C LEU A 105 -0.36 8.17 -9.99
N LEU A 106 -1.07 7.86 -8.92
CA LEU A 106 -2.47 7.42 -8.97
C LEU A 106 -3.49 8.56 -9.14
N LEU A 107 -3.10 9.80 -8.84
CA LEU A 107 -3.93 10.98 -9.04
C LEU A 107 -3.77 11.57 -10.45
N ASP A 108 -2.62 11.33 -11.08
CA ASP A 108 -2.33 11.77 -12.46
C ASP A 108 -2.83 10.79 -13.54
N ALA A 109 -3.30 9.59 -13.14
CA ALA A 109 -3.78 8.51 -14.01
C ALA A 109 -5.29 8.56 -14.25
#